data_AF-A0A412KR92-F1
#
_entry.id   AF-A0A412KR92-F1
#
_cell.length_a   1.000
_cell.length_b   1.000
_cell.length_c   1.000
_cell.angle_alpha   90.00
_cell.angle_beta   90.00
_cell.angle_gamma   90.00
#
_symmetry.space_group_name_H-M   'P 1'
#
loop_
_entity.id
_entity.type
_entity.pdbx_description
1 polymer ?
#
loop_
_entity_poly.entity_id
_entity_poly.type
_entity_poly.pdbx_seq_one_letter_code
_entity_poly.pdbx_strand_id
1 'polypeptide(L)'
;MNKEQTDITTGKQIRHLRTQSGMTQEELAGELNVTRQALSNWERDVNEPDINTLKKICFLFGVHMDDLAKEVIIKMETNMEKTKRPFNKYDIAIGLFYAVGIFIGIGIFFVGGLMTMSGTGWGASLFGGFCFALVFGLICHAIITLKRHD
;
A
#
# COMPACT_ATOMS: atom_id res chain seq x y z
N MET A 1 -35.71 14.51 -13.84
CA MET A 1 -34.25 14.29 -13.81
C MET A 1 -33.85 13.63 -15.12
N ASN A 2 -33.17 14.37 -16.01
CA ASN A 2 -32.82 13.91 -17.35
C ASN A 2 -31.75 12.81 -17.32
N LYS A 3 -31.97 11.77 -18.14
CA LYS A 3 -31.16 10.55 -18.27
C LYS A 3 -29.88 10.74 -19.11
N GLU A 4 -29.37 11.96 -19.29
CA GLU A 4 -28.14 12.24 -20.04
C GLU A 4 -26.89 12.42 -19.15
N GLN A 5 -27.04 12.45 -17.82
CA GLN A 5 -25.93 12.79 -16.91
C GLN A 5 -24.96 11.63 -16.62
N THR A 6 -25.04 10.48 -17.31
CA THR A 6 -24.37 9.24 -16.86
C THR A 6 -23.06 8.88 -17.55
N ASP A 7 -22.52 9.73 -18.43
CA ASP A 7 -21.23 9.43 -19.10
C ASP A 7 -20.34 10.67 -19.27
N ILE A 8 -20.25 11.47 -18.21
CA ILE A 8 -19.40 12.66 -18.17
C ILE A 8 -18.23 12.39 -17.23
N THR A 9 -17.02 12.50 -17.77
CA THR A 9 -15.76 12.37 -17.03
C THR A 9 -15.67 13.40 -15.91
N THR A 10 -14.92 13.08 -14.85
CA THR A 10 -14.70 14.00 -13.72
C THR A 10 -14.21 15.38 -14.18
N GLY A 11 -13.33 15.44 -15.19
CA GLY A 11 -12.86 16.69 -15.78
C GLY A 11 -13.97 17.54 -16.40
N LYS A 12 -14.85 16.92 -17.18
CA LYS A 12 -16.01 17.60 -17.78
C LYS A 12 -17.02 18.04 -16.72
N GLN A 13 -17.20 17.29 -15.64
CA GLN A 13 -18.06 17.69 -14.52
C GLN A 13 -17.51 18.91 -13.79
N ILE A 14 -16.18 18.97 -13.55
CA ILE A 14 -15.53 20.16 -12.99
C ILE A 14 -15.76 21.38 -13.88
N ARG A 15 -15.57 21.23 -15.20
CA ARG A 15 -15.85 22.30 -16.17
C ARG A 15 -17.31 22.75 -16.10
N HIS A 16 -18.25 21.81 -16.01
CA HIS A 16 -19.67 22.09 -15.93
C HIS A 16 -20.00 22.92 -14.68
N LEU A 17 -19.58 22.49 -13.49
CA LEU A 17 -19.78 23.20 -12.23
C LEU A 17 -19.17 24.60 -12.24
N ARG A 18 -17.95 24.73 -12.79
CA ARG A 18 -17.29 26.03 -12.98
C ARG A 18 -18.13 26.96 -13.85
N THR A 19 -18.58 26.49 -15.01
CA THR A 19 -19.35 27.31 -15.95
C THR A 19 -20.74 27.68 -15.41
N GLN A 20 -21.39 26.79 -14.68
CA GLN A 20 -22.66 27.09 -14.01
C GLN A 20 -22.50 28.16 -12.91
N SER A 21 -21.35 28.18 -12.25
CA SER A 21 -21.02 29.17 -11.23
C SER A 21 -20.47 30.48 -11.81
N GLY A 22 -20.40 30.62 -13.13
CA GLY A 22 -19.91 31.83 -13.81
C GLY A 22 -18.41 32.10 -13.65
N MET A 23 -17.63 31.15 -13.14
CA MET A 23 -16.21 31.32 -12.86
C MET A 23 -15.35 31.08 -14.10
N THR A 24 -14.28 31.86 -14.23
CA THR A 24 -13.17 31.61 -15.16
C THR A 24 -12.26 30.50 -14.62
N GLN A 25 -11.43 29.93 -15.50
CA GLN A 25 -10.43 28.94 -15.07
C GLN A 25 -9.41 29.55 -14.10
N GLU A 26 -9.09 30.84 -14.23
CA GLU A 26 -8.14 31.51 -13.34
C GLU A 26 -8.72 31.65 -11.93
N GLU A 27 -10.00 32.03 -11.83
CA GLU A 27 -10.70 32.20 -10.54
C GLU A 27 -10.84 30.86 -9.80
N LEU A 28 -11.33 29.81 -10.47
CA LEU A 28 -11.45 28.51 -9.82
C LEU A 28 -10.09 27.93 -9.43
N ALA A 29 -9.05 28.14 -10.25
CA ALA A 29 -7.70 27.72 -9.91
C ALA A 29 -7.18 28.45 -8.66
N GLY A 30 -7.47 29.76 -8.54
CA GLY A 30 -7.19 30.55 -7.35
C GLY A 30 -7.87 30.00 -6.10
N GLU A 31 -9.18 29.73 -6.16
CA GLU A 31 -9.97 29.19 -5.04
C GLU A 31 -9.47 27.80 -4.58
N LEU A 32 -9.07 26.96 -5.53
CA LEU A 32 -8.55 25.62 -5.22
C LEU A 32 -7.07 25.64 -4.79
N ASN A 33 -6.39 26.78 -4.92
CA ASN A 33 -4.95 26.98 -4.73
C ASN A 33 -4.10 26.07 -5.64
N VAL A 34 -4.40 26.10 -6.94
CA VAL A 34 -3.77 25.28 -7.99
C VAL A 34 -3.43 26.17 -9.17
N THR A 35 -2.59 25.70 -10.09
CA THR A 35 -2.31 26.49 -11.30
C THR A 35 -3.48 26.40 -12.28
N ARG A 36 -3.74 27.48 -13.01
CA ARG A 36 -4.74 27.49 -14.10
C ARG A 36 -4.46 26.42 -15.16
N GLN A 37 -3.18 26.11 -15.40
CA GLN A 37 -2.77 25.01 -16.28
C GLN A 37 -3.19 23.64 -15.73
N ALA A 38 -3.05 23.39 -14.42
CA ALA A 38 -3.52 22.15 -13.80
C ALA A 38 -5.04 22.00 -13.97
N LEU A 39 -5.80 23.05 -13.66
CA LEU A 39 -7.26 23.03 -13.86
C LEU A 39 -7.65 22.81 -15.33
N SER A 40 -6.98 23.47 -16.27
CA SER A 40 -7.22 23.27 -17.71
C SER A 40 -6.89 21.85 -18.18
N ASN A 41 -5.90 21.20 -17.57
CA ASN A 41 -5.58 19.80 -17.86
C ASN A 41 -6.66 18.85 -17.30
N TRP A 42 -7.18 19.13 -16.11
CA TRP A 42 -8.30 18.37 -15.53
C TRP A 42 -9.55 18.49 -16.39
N GLU A 43 -9.93 19.71 -16.81
CA GLU A 43 -11.12 19.92 -17.65
C GLU A 43 -11.05 19.29 -19.05
N ARG A 44 -9.85 18.86 -19.46
CA ARG A 44 -9.59 18.18 -20.74
C ARG A 44 -9.27 16.70 -20.57
N ASP A 45 -9.45 16.15 -19.36
CA ASP A 45 -9.16 14.76 -19.02
C ASP A 45 -7.70 14.34 -19.31
N VAL A 46 -6.75 15.30 -19.28
CA VAL A 46 -5.32 15.02 -19.48
C VAL A 46 -4.68 14.41 -18.23
N ASN A 47 -5.12 14.86 -17.06
CA ASN A 47 -4.74 14.33 -15.76
C ASN A 47 -5.93 14.39 -14.80
N GLU A 48 -5.84 13.63 -13.71
CA GLU A 48 -6.86 13.60 -12.67
C GLU A 48 -6.42 14.49 -11.48
N PRO A 49 -7.35 15.24 -10.86
CA PRO A 49 -7.08 15.91 -9.59
C PRO A 49 -6.90 14.89 -8.46
N ASP A 50 -6.15 15.27 -7.42
CA ASP A 50 -6.01 14.44 -6.22
C ASP A 50 -7.30 14.43 -5.38
N ILE A 51 -7.42 13.47 -4.44
CA ILE A 51 -8.59 13.35 -3.55
C ILE A 51 -8.86 14.62 -2.75
N ASN A 52 -7.82 15.30 -2.25
CA ASN A 52 -8.00 16.49 -1.42
C ASN A 52 -8.54 17.65 -2.25
N THR A 53 -8.05 17.80 -3.49
CA THR A 53 -8.54 18.76 -4.45
C THR A 53 -9.99 18.45 -4.84
N LEU A 54 -10.32 17.19 -5.11
CA LEU A 54 -11.70 16.78 -5.36
C LEU A 54 -12.63 17.08 -4.18
N LYS A 55 -12.18 16.87 -2.94
CA LYS A 55 -12.93 17.26 -1.73
C LYS A 55 -13.15 18.77 -1.65
N LYS A 56 -12.15 19.58 -1.99
CA LYS A 56 -12.31 21.04 -2.06
C LYS A 56 -13.34 21.45 -3.11
N ILE A 57 -13.31 20.82 -4.28
CA ILE A 57 -14.30 21.06 -5.35
C ILE A 57 -15.71 20.69 -4.87
N CYS A 58 -15.86 19.53 -4.21
CA CYS A 58 -17.13 19.11 -3.62
C CYS A 58 -17.64 20.13 -2.59
N PHE A 59 -16.76 20.62 -1.73
CA PHE A 59 -17.10 21.64 -0.73
C PHE A 59 -17.47 22.98 -1.37
N LEU A 60 -16.72 23.42 -2.36
CA LEU A 60 -16.93 24.69 -3.06
C LEU A 60 -18.27 24.74 -3.80
N PHE A 61 -18.63 23.65 -4.50
CA PHE A 61 -19.85 23.58 -5.30
C PHE A 61 -21.02 22.87 -4.61
N GLY A 62 -20.83 22.38 -3.38
CA GLY A 62 -21.88 21.68 -2.61
C GLY A 62 -22.34 20.36 -3.24
N VAL A 63 -21.45 19.65 -3.94
CA VAL A 63 -21.77 18.38 -4.62
C VAL A 63 -21.20 17.18 -3.86
N HIS A 64 -21.84 16.02 -4.01
CA HIS A 64 -21.32 14.78 -3.43
C HIS A 64 -20.14 14.24 -4.25
N MET A 65 -19.16 13.67 -3.55
CA MET A 65 -17.97 13.08 -4.17
C MET A 65 -18.33 11.94 -5.14
N ASP A 66 -19.35 11.14 -4.80
CA ASP A 66 -19.81 10.04 -5.64
C ASP A 66 -20.41 10.52 -6.97
N ASP A 67 -20.97 11.73 -6.98
CA ASP A 67 -21.54 12.34 -8.17
C ASP A 67 -20.46 12.97 -9.06
N LEU A 68 -19.40 13.53 -8.46
CA LEU A 68 -18.30 14.24 -9.17
C LEU A 68 -17.16 13.32 -9.62
N ALA A 69 -16.87 12.26 -8.87
CA ALA A 69 -15.61 11.53 -8.97
C ALA A 69 -15.77 10.01 -8.97
N LYS A 70 -16.92 9.50 -9.44
CA LYS A 70 -17.23 8.07 -9.45
C LYS A 70 -16.12 7.21 -10.09
N GLU A 71 -15.63 7.62 -11.26
CA GLU A 71 -14.57 6.91 -11.98
C GLU A 71 -13.25 6.88 -11.18
N VAL A 72 -12.88 8.02 -10.60
CA VAL A 72 -11.68 8.16 -9.76
C VAL A 72 -11.79 7.28 -8.51
N ILE A 73 -12.96 7.25 -7.86
CA ILE A 73 -13.22 6.42 -6.68
C ILE A 73 -13.09 4.93 -7.04
N ILE A 74 -13.74 4.47 -8.10
CA ILE A 74 -13.68 3.07 -8.54
C ILE A 74 -12.22 2.67 -8.86
N LYS A 75 -11.48 3.53 -9.56
CA LYS A 75 -10.06 3.30 -9.86
C LYS A 75 -9.21 3.23 -8.59
N MET A 76 -9.52 4.04 -7.57
CA MET A 76 -8.84 3.99 -6.28
C MET A 76 -9.17 2.71 -5.49
N GLU A 77 -10.45 2.33 -5.42
CA GLU A 77 -10.87 1.09 -4.75
C GLU A 77 -10.25 -0.15 -5.40
N THR A 78 -10.27 -0.23 -6.72
CA THR A 78 -9.64 -1.34 -7.46
C THR A 78 -8.12 -1.39 -7.26
N ASN A 79 -7.45 -0.24 -7.14
CA ASN A 79 -6.01 -0.20 -6.82
C ASN A 79 -5.74 -0.58 -5.36
N MET A 80 -6.60 -0.19 -4.41
CA MET A 80 -6.53 -0.64 -3.03
C MET A 80 -6.75 -2.15 -2.91
N GLU A 81 -7.64 -2.71 -3.73
CA GLU A 81 -7.88 -4.15 -3.77
C GLU A 81 -6.67 -4.90 -4.36
N LYS A 82 -6.08 -4.39 -5.44
CA LYS A 82 -4.83 -4.95 -6.02
C LYS A 82 -3.65 -4.92 -5.06
N THR A 83 -3.57 -3.92 -4.18
CA THR A 83 -2.46 -3.80 -3.20
C THR A 83 -2.65 -4.67 -1.96
N LYS A 84 -3.88 -5.11 -1.66
CA LYS A 84 -4.15 -6.15 -0.67
C LYS A 84 -3.62 -7.49 -1.20
N ARG A 85 -2.34 -7.74 -0.97
CA ARG A 85 -1.75 -9.06 -1.20
C ARG A 85 -2.50 -10.04 -0.30
N PRO A 86 -3.15 -11.08 -0.84
CA PRO A 86 -3.70 -12.12 0.01
C PRO A 86 -2.53 -12.75 0.76
N PHE A 87 -2.58 -12.75 2.10
CA PHE A 87 -1.60 -13.47 2.92
C PHE A 87 -1.56 -14.92 2.44
N ASN A 88 -0.43 -15.33 1.87
CA ASN A 88 -0.31 -16.66 1.28
C ASN A 88 -0.06 -17.67 2.40
N LYS A 89 -0.61 -18.87 2.29
CA LYS A 89 -0.39 -19.98 3.25
C LYS A 89 1.10 -20.23 3.51
N TYR A 90 1.96 -19.97 2.52
CA TYR A 90 3.40 -20.08 2.65
C TYR A 90 4.01 -18.98 3.54
N ASP A 91 3.52 -17.73 3.48
CA ASP A 91 3.99 -16.64 4.37
C ASP A 91 3.79 -17.01 5.85
N ILE A 92 2.67 -17.66 6.16
CA ILE A 92 2.36 -18.15 7.51
C ILE A 92 3.25 -19.33 7.90
N ALA A 93 3.42 -20.31 6.98
CA ALA A 93 4.28 -21.48 7.24
C ALA A 93 5.74 -21.08 7.50
N ILE A 94 6.25 -20.08 6.79
CA ILE A 94 7.60 -19.54 6.97
C ILE A 94 7.74 -18.89 8.36
N GLY A 95 6.78 -18.04 8.74
CA GLY A 95 6.76 -17.44 10.07
C GLY A 95 6.74 -18.47 11.19
N LEU A 96 5.93 -19.54 11.05
CA LEU A 96 5.86 -20.63 12.01
C LEU A 96 7.17 -21.40 12.11
N PHE A 97 7.83 -21.69 10.98
CA PHE A 97 9.11 -22.40 10.95
C PHE A 97 10.21 -21.62 11.71
N TYR A 98 10.32 -20.31 11.48
CA TYR A 98 11.28 -19.47 12.21
C TYR A 98 10.94 -19.37 13.70
N ALA A 99 9.66 -19.24 14.07
CA ALA A 99 9.24 -19.19 15.46
C ALA A 99 9.57 -20.50 16.22
N VAL A 100 9.30 -21.65 15.60
CA VAL A 100 9.63 -22.97 16.17
C VAL A 100 11.15 -23.16 16.26
N GLY A 101 11.90 -22.79 15.23
CA GLY A 101 13.36 -22.86 15.24
C GLY A 101 13.99 -22.02 16.34
N ILE A 102 13.50 -20.78 16.56
CA ILE A 102 13.94 -19.91 17.66
C ILE A 102 13.59 -20.55 19.01
N PHE A 103 12.39 -21.09 19.18
CA PHE A 103 11.97 -21.70 20.42
C PHE A 103 12.80 -22.94 20.77
N ILE A 104 13.05 -23.82 19.79
CA ILE A 104 13.92 -24.99 19.95
C ILE A 104 15.36 -24.56 20.23
N GLY A 105 15.88 -23.56 19.52
CA GLY A 105 17.23 -23.03 19.72
C GLY A 105 17.43 -22.47 21.13
N ILE A 106 16.45 -21.71 21.63
CA ILE A 106 16.45 -21.22 23.02
C ILE A 106 16.39 -22.39 24.00
N GLY A 107 15.52 -23.38 23.76
CA GLY A 107 15.43 -24.57 24.61
C GLY A 107 16.74 -25.35 24.70
N ILE A 108 17.41 -25.59 23.57
CA ILE A 108 18.72 -26.26 23.52
C ILE A 108 19.79 -25.43 24.23
N PHE A 109 19.76 -24.10 24.11
CA PHE A 109 20.68 -23.21 24.82
C PHE A 109 20.54 -23.34 26.35
N PHE A 110 19.31 -23.33 26.86
CA PHE A 110 19.07 -23.45 28.31
C PHE A 110 19.30 -24.88 28.84
N VAL A 111 18.85 -25.92 28.11
CA VAL A 111 19.02 -27.33 28.51
C VAL A 111 20.47 -27.79 28.36
N GLY A 112 21.14 -27.44 27.26
CA GLY A 112 22.55 -27.74 27.03
C GLY A 112 23.48 -26.96 27.96
N GLY A 113 23.14 -25.71 28.27
CA GLY A 113 23.82 -24.90 29.28
C GLY A 113 23.73 -25.50 30.69
N LEU A 114 22.60 -26.12 31.04
CA LEU A 114 22.41 -26.78 32.34
C LEU A 114 23.21 -28.10 32.47
N MET A 115 23.35 -28.86 31.39
CA MET A 115 24.05 -30.17 31.39
C MET A 115 25.58 -30.06 31.38
N THR A 116 26.15 -28.94 30.94
CA THR A 116 27.59 -28.79 30.65
C THR A 116 28.33 -27.92 31.70
N MET A 117 27.69 -27.65 32.85
CA MET A 117 28.34 -27.02 34.02
C MET A 117 29.39 -27.92 34.70
N SER A 118 29.66 -29.13 34.17
CA SER A 118 30.65 -30.07 34.68
C SER A 118 32.01 -30.06 33.95
N GLY A 119 32.23 -29.27 32.89
CA GLY A 119 33.58 -29.20 32.28
C GLY A 119 33.70 -28.43 30.96
N THR A 120 34.65 -27.49 30.95
CA THR A 120 35.41 -26.85 29.86
C THR A 120 35.04 -27.20 28.39
N GLY A 121 34.07 -26.47 27.79
CA GLY A 121 33.76 -26.61 26.35
C GLY A 121 32.86 -25.54 25.70
N TRP A 122 32.68 -24.38 26.34
CA TRP A 122 31.55 -23.47 26.09
C TRP A 122 31.59 -22.68 24.75
N GLY A 123 32.78 -22.36 24.23
CA GLY A 123 32.89 -21.46 23.07
C GLY A 123 32.60 -22.11 21.72
N ALA A 124 33.06 -23.35 21.52
CA ALA A 124 33.07 -23.97 20.19
C ALA A 124 31.70 -24.48 19.74
N SER A 125 30.92 -25.07 20.64
CA SER A 125 29.61 -25.65 20.32
C SER A 125 28.52 -24.58 20.13
N LEU A 126 28.56 -23.50 20.92
CA LEU A 126 27.65 -22.36 20.75
C LEU A 126 27.94 -21.61 19.45
N PHE A 127 29.22 -21.41 19.11
CA PHE A 127 29.61 -20.78 17.86
C PHE A 127 29.25 -21.64 16.64
N GLY A 128 29.53 -22.95 16.69
CA GLY A 128 29.20 -23.88 15.61
C GLY A 128 27.69 -24.01 15.37
N GLY A 129 26.88 -24.15 16.43
CA GLY A 129 25.43 -24.23 16.33
C GLY A 129 24.80 -22.94 15.80
N PHE A 130 25.28 -21.79 16.25
CA PHE A 130 24.82 -20.49 15.77
C PHE A 130 25.17 -20.27 14.29
N CYS A 131 26.41 -20.56 13.89
CA CYS A 131 26.84 -20.46 12.49
C CYS A 131 26.02 -21.37 11.59
N PHE A 132 25.76 -22.61 12.00
CA PHE A 132 24.95 -23.55 11.22
C PHE A 132 23.51 -23.07 11.07
N ALA A 133 22.88 -22.59 12.16
CA ALA A 133 21.51 -22.07 12.13
C ALA A 133 21.38 -20.81 11.26
N LEU A 134 22.36 -19.90 11.29
CA LEU A 134 22.38 -18.72 10.42
C LEU A 134 22.53 -19.10 8.94
N VAL A 135 23.50 -19.98 8.61
CA VAL A 135 23.73 -20.39 7.22
C VAL A 135 22.51 -21.13 6.66
N PHE A 136 21.93 -22.05 7.43
CA PHE A 136 20.73 -22.77 7.01
C PHE A 136 19.52 -21.82 6.88
N GLY A 137 19.34 -20.90 7.84
CA GLY A 137 18.27 -19.91 7.81
C GLY A 137 18.34 -18.98 6.59
N LEU A 138 19.54 -18.55 6.19
CA LEU A 138 19.77 -17.74 5.00
C LEU A 138 19.50 -18.52 3.70
N ILE A 139 19.92 -19.79 3.63
CA ILE A 139 19.67 -20.65 2.47
C ILE A 139 18.16 -20.88 2.29
N CYS A 140 17.43 -21.19 3.37
CA CYS A 140 15.98 -21.32 3.31
C CYS A 140 15.30 -20.02 2.86
N HIS A 141 15.69 -18.88 3.43
CA HIS A 141 15.16 -17.57 3.04
C HIS A 141 15.40 -17.27 1.56
N ALA A 142 16.60 -17.57 1.04
CA ALA A 142 16.96 -17.37 -0.35
C ALA A 142 16.11 -18.24 -1.29
N ILE A 143 15.94 -19.53 -1.00
CA ILE A 143 15.12 -20.45 -1.81
C ILE A 143 13.66 -20.00 -1.85
N ILE A 144 13.12 -19.58 -0.70
CA ILE A 144 11.76 -19.08 -0.58
C ILE A 144 11.57 -17.79 -1.38
N THR A 145 12.53 -16.86 -1.30
CA THR A 145 12.47 -15.57 -1.99
C THR A 145 12.53 -15.75 -3.51
N LEU A 146 13.39 -16.67 -3.98
CA LEU A 146 13.48 -17.02 -5.41
C LEU A 146 12.18 -17.63 -5.92
N LYS A 147 11.58 -18.57 -5.17
CA LYS A 147 10.30 -19.20 -5.55
C LYS A 147 9.08 -18.25 -5.46
N ARG A 148 9.22 -17.08 -4.83
CA ARG A 148 8.17 -16.05 -4.77
C ARG A 148 8.16 -15.15 -6.01
N HIS A 149 9.27 -15.11 -6.75
CA HIS A 149 9.46 -14.24 -7.89
C HIS A 149 9.24 -14.93 -9.26
N ASP A 150 9.12 -16.25 -9.26
CA ASP A 150 8.62 -17.08 -10.38
C ASP A 150 7.11 -17.34 -10.22
#